data_AF-A0A1Y2PDP0-F1
#
_entry.id   AF-A0A1Y2PDP0-F1
#
_cell.length_a   1.000
_cell.length_b   1.000
_cell.length_c   1.000
_cell.angle_alpha   90.00
_cell.angle_beta   90.00
_cell.angle_gamma   90.00
#
_symmetry.space_group_name_H-M   'P 1'
#
loop_
_entity.id
_entity.type
_entity.pdbx_description
1 polymer ?
#
loop_
_entity_poly.entity_id
_entity_poly.type
_entity_poly.pdbx_seq_one_letter_code
_entity_poly.pdbx_strand_id
1 'polypeptide(L)'
;MEPDYSRGERYVRAQKRVQDIKQFYKHLTVYLAVNVFLIIRRIYKDIQYGDSVFEALTDASNYRFLFWWGVIVVFHAIGTFGMPNLFNKDWEDRKIKEYMNKEQRR
;
A
#
# COMPACT_ATOMS: atom_id res chain seq x y z
N MET A 1 -23.78 -10.93 -32.77
CA MET A 1 -23.68 -10.88 -31.30
C MET A 1 -22.20 -10.76 -30.99
N GLU A 2 -21.74 -9.61 -30.49
CA GLU A 2 -20.36 -9.50 -30.01
C GLU A 2 -20.17 -10.51 -28.85
N PRO A 3 -19.05 -11.24 -28.77
CA PRO A 3 -18.84 -12.18 -27.68
C PRO A 3 -18.74 -11.40 -26.36
N ASP A 4 -19.33 -11.93 -25.27
CA ASP A 4 -19.34 -11.31 -23.93
C ASP A 4 -17.96 -11.37 -23.25
N TYR A 5 -16.96 -10.74 -23.86
CA TYR A 5 -15.63 -10.52 -23.27
C TYR A 5 -15.72 -9.61 -22.02
N SER A 6 -16.81 -8.83 -21.89
CA SER A 6 -17.01 -7.85 -20.83
C SER A 6 -17.11 -8.47 -19.43
N ARG A 7 -17.76 -9.64 -19.27
CA ARG A 7 -17.92 -10.29 -17.96
C ARG A 7 -16.60 -10.87 -17.45
N GLY A 8 -15.86 -11.56 -18.31
CA GLY A 8 -14.56 -12.17 -17.96
C GLY A 8 -13.55 -11.11 -17.52
N GLU A 9 -13.42 -10.02 -18.27
CA GLU A 9 -12.51 -8.92 -17.94
C GLU A 9 -12.90 -8.16 -16.66
N ARG A 10 -14.20 -7.98 -16.40
CA ARG A 10 -14.67 -7.35 -15.16
C ARG A 10 -14.38 -8.25 -13.95
N TYR A 11 -14.55 -9.56 -14.10
CA TYR A 11 -14.24 -10.54 -13.06
C TYR A 11 -12.74 -10.56 -12.73
N VAL A 12 -11.86 -10.64 -13.74
CA VAL A 12 -10.40 -10.63 -13.54
C VAL A 12 -9.93 -9.33 -12.87
N ARG A 13 -10.48 -8.18 -13.28
CA ARG A 13 -10.18 -6.88 -12.64
C ARG A 13 -10.61 -6.84 -11.17
N ALA A 14 -11.80 -7.35 -10.85
CA ALA A 14 -12.27 -7.44 -9.47
C ALA A 14 -11.40 -8.39 -8.63
N GLN A 15 -11.00 -9.53 -9.19
CA GLN A 15 -10.12 -10.49 -8.51
C GLN A 15 -8.76 -9.90 -8.19
N LYS A 16 -8.13 -9.21 -9.16
CA LYS A 16 -6.86 -8.50 -8.97
C LYS A 16 -6.97 -7.45 -7.86
N ARG A 17 -8.04 -6.65 -7.86
CA ARG A 17 -8.29 -5.65 -6.82
C ARG A 17 -8.38 -6.27 -5.42
N VAL A 18 -9.07 -7.41 -5.28
CA VAL A 18 -9.15 -8.13 -3.99
C VAL A 18 -7.77 -8.64 -3.56
N GLN A 19 -6.96 -9.12 -4.49
CA GLN A 19 -5.60 -9.59 -4.21
C GLN A 19 -4.69 -8.45 -3.74
N ASP A 20 -4.74 -7.29 -4.39
CA ASP A 20 -3.97 -6.10 -4.03
C ASP A 20 -4.35 -5.62 -2.61
N ILE A 21 -5.65 -5.58 -2.30
CA ILE A 21 -6.16 -5.23 -0.96
C ILE A 21 -5.65 -6.24 0.09
N LYS A 22 -5.68 -7.54 -0.21
CA LYS A 22 -5.14 -8.56 0.70
C LYS A 22 -3.64 -8.40 0.94
N GLN A 23 -2.86 -8.08 -0.09
CA GLN A 23 -1.42 -7.83 0.05
C GLN A 23 -1.14 -6.59 0.89
N PHE A 24 -1.90 -5.52 0.68
CA PHE A 24 -1.82 -4.33 1.52
C PHE A 24 -2.04 -4.65 3.00
N TYR A 25 -3.14 -5.35 3.33
CA TYR A 25 -3.42 -5.69 4.72
C TYR A 25 -2.36 -6.59 5.33
N LYS A 26 -1.79 -7.55 4.59
CA LYS A 26 -0.66 -8.34 5.08
C LYS A 26 0.53 -7.46 5.45
N HIS A 27 0.91 -6.53 4.57
CA HIS A 27 2.01 -5.61 4.84
C HIS A 27 1.69 -4.71 6.04
N LEU A 28 0.49 -4.10 6.08
CA LEU A 28 0.05 -3.25 7.17
C LEU A 28 0.05 -3.99 8.52
N THR A 29 -0.44 -5.23 8.57
CA THR A 29 -0.44 -6.05 9.78
C THR A 29 0.98 -6.32 10.27
N VAL A 30 1.90 -6.72 9.38
CA VAL A 30 3.31 -6.94 9.74
C VAL A 30 3.95 -5.64 10.23
N TYR A 31 3.70 -4.53 9.55
CA TYR A 31 4.16 -3.21 9.96
C TYR A 31 3.69 -2.86 11.37
N LEU A 32 2.38 -2.99 11.66
CA LEU A 32 1.84 -2.69 12.98
C LEU A 32 2.42 -3.63 14.05
N ALA A 33 2.47 -4.94 13.80
CA ALA A 33 2.96 -5.92 14.76
C ALA A 33 4.43 -5.68 15.15
N VAL A 34 5.30 -5.46 14.15
CA VAL A 34 6.73 -5.19 14.38
C VAL A 34 6.90 -3.88 15.13
N ASN A 35 6.18 -2.83 14.74
CA ASN A 35 6.34 -1.52 15.36
C ASN A 35 5.84 -1.48 16.80
N VAL A 36 4.69 -2.11 17.09
CA VAL A 36 4.20 -2.25 18.47
C VAL A 36 5.24 -2.99 19.32
N PHE A 37 5.80 -4.09 18.83
CA PHE A 37 6.84 -4.83 19.54
C PHE A 37 8.10 -3.97 19.81
N LEU A 38 8.57 -3.20 18.83
CA LEU A 38 9.75 -2.35 18.98
C LEU A 38 9.52 -1.20 19.97
N ILE A 39 8.35 -0.57 19.94
CA ILE A 39 7.96 0.49 20.87
C ILE A 39 7.92 -0.05 22.29
N ILE A 40 7.23 -1.17 22.52
CA ILE A 40 7.16 -1.82 23.84
C ILE A 40 8.56 -2.15 24.35
N ARG A 41 9.41 -2.73 23.50
CA ARG A 41 10.78 -3.09 23.88
C ARG A 41 11.62 -1.87 24.27
N ARG A 42 11.46 -0.74 23.59
CA ARG A 42 12.20 0.49 23.91
C ARG A 42 11.72 1.11 25.21
N ILE A 43 10.41 1.33 25.34
CA ILE A 43 9.80 1.86 26.57
C ILE A 43 10.20 1.00 27.77
N TYR A 44 10.16 -0.33 27.62
CA TYR A 44 10.60 -1.23 28.68
C TYR A 44 12.07 -1.02 29.07
N LYS A 45 12.95 -0.83 28.10
CA LYS A 45 14.37 -0.53 28.38
C LYS A 45 14.54 0.80 29.08
N ASP A 46 13.88 1.86 28.62
CA ASP A 46 13.99 3.20 29.20
C ASP A 46 13.57 3.19 30.67
N ILE A 47 12.44 2.51 30.97
CA ILE A 47 12.00 2.29 32.36
C ILE A 47 13.05 1.52 33.17
N GLN A 48 13.68 0.49 32.60
CA GLN A 48 14.75 -0.24 33.29
C GLN A 48 16.00 0.61 33.54
N TYR A 49 16.26 1.63 32.71
CA TYR A 49 17.40 2.54 32.87
C TYR A 49 17.10 3.75 33.79
N GLY A 50 15.87 3.86 34.29
CA GLY A 50 15.49 4.82 35.33
C GLY A 50 14.44 5.84 34.91
N ASP A 51 13.99 5.82 33.66
CA ASP A 51 12.94 6.73 33.20
C ASP A 51 11.59 6.38 33.83
N SER A 52 10.81 7.41 34.14
CA SER A 52 9.41 7.21 34.48
C SER A 52 8.62 6.70 33.27
N VAL A 53 7.48 6.06 33.52
CA VAL A 53 6.57 5.60 32.45
C VAL A 53 6.17 6.76 31.53
N PHE A 54 6.01 7.97 32.08
CA PHE A 54 5.64 9.15 31.31
C PHE A 54 6.78 9.61 30.39
N GLU A 55 8.02 9.64 30.88
CA GLU A 55 9.20 10.02 30.08
C GLU A 55 9.42 9.03 28.93
N ALA A 56 9.43 7.73 29.23
CA ALA A 56 9.63 6.68 28.24
C ALA A 56 8.55 6.70 27.12
N LEU A 57 7.29 7.02 27.47
CA LEU A 57 6.20 7.16 26.50
C LEU A 57 6.29 8.44 25.66
N THR A 58 6.78 9.54 26.23
CA THR A 58 6.81 10.85 25.58
C THR A 58 8.10 11.12 24.81
N ASP A 59 9.13 10.30 24.96
CA ASP A 59 10.35 10.41 24.17
C ASP A 59 10.09 10.15 22.67
N ALA A 60 10.16 11.22 21.88
CA ALA A 60 10.03 11.18 20.42
C ALA A 60 11.07 10.28 19.73
N SER A 61 12.22 10.04 20.37
CA SER A 61 13.27 9.16 19.87
C SER A 61 12.77 7.72 19.67
N ASN A 62 11.81 7.29 20.50
CA ASN A 62 11.17 5.96 20.49
C ASN A 62 10.23 5.72 19.31
N TYR A 63 9.99 6.73 18.49
CA TYR A 63 9.07 6.65 17.36
C TYR A 63 9.75 6.94 16.02
N ARG A 64 11.02 7.39 16.02
CA ARG A 64 11.71 7.88 14.82
C ARG A 64 11.88 6.81 13.73
N PHE A 65 12.02 5.55 14.12
CA PHE A 65 12.13 4.43 13.19
C PHE A 65 10.82 4.11 12.45
N LEU A 66 9.67 4.56 12.97
CA LEU A 66 8.36 4.38 12.33
C LEU A 66 8.23 5.15 11.02
N PHE A 67 8.94 6.28 10.91
CA PHE A 67 8.76 7.24 9.83
C PHE A 67 9.11 6.64 8.46
N TRP A 68 10.31 6.06 8.34
CA TRP A 68 10.80 5.53 7.05
C TRP A 68 9.98 4.35 6.54
N TRP A 69 9.53 3.47 7.43
CA TRP A 69 8.68 2.33 7.05
C TRP A 69 7.23 2.75 6.84
N GLY A 70 6.76 3.77 7.56
CA GLY A 70 5.42 4.33 7.38
C GLY A 70 5.24 4.90 5.97
N VAL A 71 6.27 5.53 5.41
CA VAL A 71 6.26 6.04 4.02
C VAL A 71 5.98 4.92 3.01
N ILE A 72 6.59 3.74 3.18
CA ILE A 72 6.37 2.58 2.29
C ILE A 72 4.92 2.10 2.36
N VAL A 73 4.34 2.03 3.57
CA VAL A 73 2.94 1.65 3.77
C VAL A 73 1.99 2.66 3.14
N VAL A 74 2.30 3.96 3.23
CA VAL A 74 1.51 5.03 2.59
C VAL A 74 1.54 4.89 1.06
N PHE A 75 2.71 4.68 0.46
CA PHE A 75 2.80 4.44 -0.99
C PHE A 75 2.02 3.19 -1.42
N HIS A 76 2.10 2.11 -0.64
CA HIS A 76 1.31 0.91 -0.89
C HIS A 76 -0.20 1.19 -0.77
N ALA A 77 -0.63 1.96 0.23
CA ALA A 77 -2.03 2.37 0.38
C ALA A 77 -2.50 3.20 -0.82
N ILE A 78 -1.68 4.12 -1.31
CA ILE A 78 -1.98 4.92 -2.50
C ILE A 78 -2.08 4.03 -3.75
N GLY A 79 -1.18 3.06 -3.94
CA GLY A 79 -1.27 2.11 -5.05
C GLY A 79 -2.49 1.18 -4.95
N THR A 80 -2.84 0.74 -3.74
CA THR A 80 -3.92 -0.22 -3.50
C THR A 80 -5.30 0.41 -3.40
N PHE A 81 -5.45 1.63 -2.86
CA PHE A 81 -6.74 2.30 -2.65
C PHE A 81 -6.90 3.61 -3.40
N GLY A 82 -5.79 4.21 -3.85
CA GLY A 82 -5.84 5.40 -4.70
C GLY A 82 -6.74 5.18 -5.90
N MET A 83 -7.32 6.29 -6.37
CA MET A 83 -8.33 6.24 -7.42
C MET A 83 -7.78 5.49 -8.65
N PRO A 84 -8.58 4.59 -9.26
CA PRO A 84 -8.28 4.00 -10.56
C PRO A 84 -7.98 5.03 -11.67
N ASN A 85 -8.39 6.29 -11.47
CA ASN A 85 -8.33 7.37 -12.45
C ASN A 85 -7.17 8.35 -12.30
N LEU A 86 -6.38 8.32 -11.22
CA LEU A 86 -5.43 9.41 -10.98
C LEU A 86 -4.16 9.36 -11.84
N PHE A 87 -3.75 8.20 -12.39
CA PHE A 87 -2.43 8.13 -13.04
C PHE A 87 -2.26 7.33 -14.31
N ASN A 88 -3.25 6.65 -14.87
CA ASN A 88 -2.97 6.05 -16.18
C ASN A 88 -4.11 5.58 -17.04
N LYS A 89 -5.31 5.31 -16.54
CA LYS A 89 -6.26 4.52 -17.34
C LYS A 89 -6.62 5.17 -18.68
N ASP A 90 -6.83 6.49 -18.70
CA ASP A 90 -7.09 7.22 -19.95
C ASP A 90 -5.83 7.35 -20.84
N TRP A 91 -4.64 7.46 -20.25
CA TRP A 91 -3.38 7.50 -21.02
C TRP A 91 -3.06 6.13 -21.62
N GLU A 92 -3.27 5.07 -20.84
CA GLU A 92 -3.02 3.67 -21.17
C GLU A 92 -4.01 3.20 -22.23
N ASP A 93 -5.31 3.48 -22.05
CA ASP A 93 -6.34 3.23 -23.07
C ASP A 93 -6.06 4.02 -24.36
N ARG A 94 -5.59 5.27 -24.26
CA ARG A 94 -5.19 6.07 -25.44
C ARG A 94 -3.95 5.48 -26.13
N LYS A 95 -2.96 5.00 -25.38
CA LYS A 95 -1.74 4.40 -25.93
C LYS A 95 -2.02 3.05 -26.58
N ILE A 96 -2.84 2.22 -25.96
CA ILE A 96 -3.29 0.95 -26.54
C ILE A 96 -4.02 1.21 -27.86
N LYS A 97 -4.95 2.18 -27.91
CA LYS A 97 -5.60 2.62 -29.16
C LYS A 97 -4.60 3.11 -30.21
N GLU A 98 -3.59 3.87 -29.81
CA GLU A 98 -2.53 4.35 -30.70
C GLU A 98 -1.72 3.19 -31.31
N TYR A 99 -1.36 2.18 -30.52
CA TYR A 99 -0.63 1.00 -31.01
C TYR A 99 -1.47 0.14 -31.94
N MET A 100 -2.73 -0.14 -31.60
CA MET A 100 -3.66 -0.87 -32.48
C MET A 100 -3.88 -0.17 -33.82
N ASN A 101 -4.07 1.16 -33.81
CA ASN A 101 -4.25 1.94 -35.04
C ASN A 101 -2.98 1.98 -35.91
N LYS A 102 -1.79 1.91 -35.31
CA LYS A 102 -0.53 1.82 -36.06
C LYS A 102 -0.34 0.45 -36.70
N GLU A 103 -0.79 -0.61 -36.03
CA GLU A 103 -0.73 -1.98 -36.53
C GLU A 103 -1.72 -2.21 -37.68
N GLN A 104 -2.93 -1.64 -37.61
CA GLN A 104 -3.93 -1.69 -38.68
C GLN A 104 -3.60 -0.82 -39.91
N ARG A 105 -2.68 0.15 -39.79
CA ARG A 105 -2.23 1.01 -40.90
C ARG A 105 -0.95 0.48 -41.58
N ARG A 106 -0.44 -0.68 -41.15
CA ARG A 106 0.58 -1.46 -41.86
C ARG A 106 -0.09 -2.63 -42.55
#